data_AF-A0A4R9VDU8-F1
#
_entry.id   AF-A0A4R9VDU8-F1
#
_cell.length_a   1.000
_cell.length_b   1.000
_cell.length_c   1.000
_cell.angle_alpha   90.00
_cell.angle_beta   90.00
_cell.angle_gamma   90.00
#
_symmetry.space_group_name_H-M   'P 1'
#
loop_
_entity.id
_entity.type
_entity.pdbx_description
1 polymer ?
#
loop_
_entity_poly.entity_id
_entity_poly.type
_entity_poly.pdbx_seq_one_letter_code
_entity_poly.pdbx_strand_id
1 'polypeptide(L)'
;QEFEIQLNLPSGKTVSGMGIPKGITLIVGGGFHGKSTLLEALERGVYHHIPGDGRELIITCDDAMKIRAEDGRNIEKVNIEPFINNLPGKKDTIQFSTENASGSTS
;
A
#
# COMPACT_ATOMS: atom_id res chain seq x y z
N GLN A 1 -16.89 2.88 15.32
CA GLN A 1 -16.03 1.71 15.58
C GLN A 1 -14.76 2.26 16.21
N GLU A 2 -14.35 1.71 17.35
CA GLU A 2 -13.15 2.16 18.04
C GLU A 2 -11.98 1.33 17.53
N PHE A 3 -10.97 1.99 16.95
CA PHE A 3 -9.79 1.34 16.39
C PHE A 3 -8.63 1.30 17.40
N GLU A 4 -8.82 1.80 18.62
CA GLU A 4 -7.74 1.79 19.62
C GLU A 4 -7.42 0.35 20.05
N ILE A 5 -6.13 0.03 20.03
CA ILE A 5 -5.58 -1.22 20.53
C ILE A 5 -4.40 -0.92 21.45
N GLN A 6 -4.01 -1.92 22.24
CA GLN A 6 -2.80 -1.88 23.05
C GLN A 6 -1.84 -3.00 22.63
N LEU A 7 -0.56 -2.66 22.51
CA LEU A 7 0.53 -3.59 22.27
C LEU A 7 1.48 -3.60 23.46
N ASN A 8 1.78 -4.79 23.97
CA ASN A 8 2.80 -4.98 24.99
C ASN A 8 4.14 -5.27 24.32
N LEU A 9 5.15 -4.45 24.60
CA LEU A 9 6.48 -4.57 24.04
C LEU A 9 7.38 -5.41 24.95
N PRO A 10 8.37 -6.13 24.40
CA PRO A 10 9.37 -6.86 25.19
C PRO A 10 10.15 -5.99 26.18
N SER A 11 10.20 -4.67 25.96
CA SER A 11 10.79 -3.70 26.89
C SER A 11 9.98 -3.50 28.18
N GLY A 12 8.83 -4.15 28.32
CA GLY A 12 7.90 -3.96 29.44
C GLY A 12 6.99 -2.74 29.30
N LYS A 13 7.08 -2.02 28.19
CA LYS A 13 6.21 -0.88 27.88
C LYS A 13 4.92 -1.36 27.21
N THR A 14 3.82 -0.67 27.50
CA THR A 14 2.56 -0.79 26.76
C THR A 14 2.38 0.45 25.89
N VAL A 15 2.04 0.25 24.62
CA VAL A 15 1.77 1.32 23.65
C VAL A 15 0.31 1.22 23.23
N SER A 16 -0.44 2.31 23.39
CA SER A 16 -1.78 2.46 22.83
C SER A 16 -1.71 3.18 21.48
N GLY A 17 -2.55 2.79 20.54
CA GLY A 17 -2.65 3.46 19.25
C GLY A 17 -3.74 2.87 18.37
N MET A 18 -3.86 3.40 17.16
CA MET A 18 -4.81 2.90 16.17
C MET A 18 -4.33 1.57 15.58
N GLY A 19 -5.13 0.51 15.75
CA GLY A 19 -4.97 -0.76 15.05
C GLY A 19 -5.84 -0.80 13.80
N ILE A 20 -5.21 -0.97 12.63
CA ILE A 20 -5.92 -1.17 11.36
C ILE A 20 -6.14 -2.69 11.17
N PRO A 21 -7.39 -3.19 11.20
CA PRO A 21 -7.64 -4.62 11.06
C PRO A 21 -7.42 -5.10 9.62
N LYS A 22 -7.24 -6.42 9.45
CA LYS A 22 -7.19 -7.06 8.14
C LYS A 22 -8.49 -6.80 7.37
N GLY A 23 -8.37 -6.61 6.05
CA GLY A 23 -9.50 -6.33 5.16
C GLY A 23 -9.30 -5.00 4.42
N ILE A 24 -10.41 -4.39 4.01
CA ILE A 24 -10.40 -3.11 3.30
C ILE A 24 -10.63 -1.98 4.30
N THR A 25 -9.65 -1.10 4.46
CA THR A 25 -9.76 0.13 5.27
C THR A 25 -9.70 1.34 4.36
N LEU A 26 -10.67 2.25 4.50
CA LEU A 26 -10.74 3.48 3.69
C LEU A 26 -10.34 4.70 4.53
N ILE A 27 -9.33 5.44 4.06
CA ILE A 27 -8.90 6.71 4.67
C ILE A 27 -9.60 7.86 3.93
N VAL A 28 -10.63 8.44 4.53
CA VAL A 28 -11.46 9.52 3.95
C VAL A 28 -11.25 10.87 4.65
N GLY A 29 -11.68 11.95 4.00
CA GLY A 29 -11.59 13.31 4.53
C GLY A 29 -11.31 14.35 3.45
N GLY A 30 -11.49 15.63 3.78
CA GLY A 30 -11.25 16.76 2.87
C GLY A 30 -9.81 16.86 2.37
N GLY A 31 -9.59 17.65 1.30
CA GLY A 31 -8.24 17.99 0.83
C GLY A 31 -7.41 18.58 1.96
N PHE A 32 -6.13 18.24 2.04
CA PHE A 32 -5.18 18.74 3.07
C PHE A 32 -5.46 18.32 4.52
N HIS A 33 -6.33 17.33 4.77
CA HIS A 33 -6.60 16.82 6.13
C HIS A 33 -5.68 15.66 6.57
N GLY A 34 -4.46 15.55 6.02
CA GLY A 34 -3.46 14.57 6.49
C GLY A 34 -3.63 13.12 6.03
N LYS A 35 -4.57 12.82 5.13
CA LYS A 35 -4.77 11.44 4.60
C LYS A 35 -3.51 10.85 3.97
N SER A 36 -2.85 11.61 3.08
CA SER A 36 -1.61 11.17 2.44
C SER A 36 -0.48 11.03 3.46
N THR A 37 -0.41 11.93 4.44
CA THR A 37 0.58 11.85 5.52
C THR A 37 0.44 10.56 6.33
N LEU A 38 -0.79 10.16 6.67
CA LEU A 38 -1.04 8.87 7.32
C LEU A 38 -0.63 7.70 6.42
N LEU A 39 -1.01 7.72 5.14
CA LEU A 39 -0.69 6.66 4.19
C LEU A 39 0.83 6.54 3.94
N GLU A 40 1.55 7.65 3.88
CA GLU A 40 3.02 7.70 3.75
C GLU A 40 3.72 7.14 4.99
N ALA A 41 3.17 7.38 6.19
CA ALA A 41 3.68 6.78 7.41
C ALA A 41 3.49 5.24 7.41
N LEU A 42 2.35 4.75 6.93
CA LEU A 42 2.08 3.31 6.77
C LEU A 42 2.97 2.68 5.69
N GLU A 43 3.14 3.34 4.52
CA GLU A 43 4.06 2.91 3.46
C GLU A 43 5.49 2.70 3.99
N ARG A 44 5.95 3.62 4.86
CA ARG A 44 7.27 3.55 5.47
C ARG A 44 7.32 2.67 6.71
N GLY A 45 6.18 2.21 7.23
CA GLY A 45 6.06 1.37 8.41
C GLY A 45 6.57 -0.06 8.23
N VAL A 46 6.91 -0.46 7.00
CA VAL A 46 7.62 -1.72 6.71
C VAL A 46 9.07 -1.71 7.19
N TYR A 47 9.62 -0.52 7.47
CA TYR A 47 10.98 -0.33 7.99
C TYR A 47 10.95 0.10 9.44
N HIS A 48 11.96 -0.31 10.21
CA HIS A 48 12.23 0.30 11.51
C HIS A 48 12.75 1.73 11.32
N HIS A 49 12.18 2.68 12.08
CA HIS A 49 12.67 4.06 12.14
C HIS A 49 13.53 4.28 13.38
N ILE A 50 14.45 5.23 13.30
CA ILE A 50 15.32 5.60 14.42
C ILE A 50 14.52 6.32 15.53
N PRO A 51 14.96 6.26 16.80
CA PRO A 51 14.33 7.01 17.87
C PRO A 51 14.27 8.52 17.58
N GLY A 52 13.12 9.14 17.80
CA GLY A 52 12.91 10.59 17.57
C GLY A 52 12.50 10.96 16.14
N ASP A 53 12.34 9.99 15.23
CA ASP A 53 11.78 10.22 13.88
C ASP A 53 10.30 10.64 13.91
N GLY A 54 9.56 10.23 14.94
CA GLY A 54 8.12 10.43 15.09
C GLY A 54 7.30 9.25 14.56
N ARG A 55 7.90 8.36 13.75
CA ARG A 55 7.25 7.16 13.20
C ARG A 55 7.85 5.85 13.74
N GLU A 56 8.73 5.91 14.75
CA GLU A 56 9.42 4.74 15.32
C GLU A 56 8.50 3.68 15.93
N LEU A 57 7.23 4.02 16.19
CA LEU A 57 6.19 3.08 16.66
C LEU A 57 5.08 2.86 15.63
N ILE A 58 5.26 3.33 14.39
CA ILE A 58 4.36 3.06 13.27
C ILE A 58 4.91 1.86 12.50
N ILE A 59 4.20 0.74 12.57
CA ILE A 59 4.56 -0.50 11.90
C ILE A 59 3.48 -0.92 10.91
N THR A 60 3.88 -1.58 9.83
CA THR A 60 2.99 -2.18 8.84
C THR A 60 3.52 -3.58 8.51
N CYS A 61 2.72 -4.43 7.84
CA CYS A 61 3.19 -5.74 7.37
C CYS A 61 4.44 -5.56 6.50
N ASP A 62 5.43 -6.43 6.70
CA ASP A 62 6.73 -6.37 6.01
C ASP A 62 6.63 -6.53 4.49
N ASP A 63 5.56 -7.18 4.02
CA ASP A 63 5.21 -7.38 2.62
C ASP A 63 4.28 -6.31 2.02
N ALA A 64 3.97 -5.24 2.76
CA ALA A 64 3.07 -4.21 2.28
C ALA A 64 3.65 -3.45 1.08
N MET A 65 2.89 -3.39 -0.01
CA MET A 65 3.25 -2.65 -1.22
C MET A 65 2.30 -1.48 -1.47
N LYS A 66 2.87 -0.30 -1.72
CA LYS A 66 2.13 0.83 -2.26
C LYS A 66 2.05 0.73 -3.78
N ILE A 67 0.85 0.55 -4.29
CA ILE A 67 0.58 0.50 -5.73
C ILE A 67 0.13 1.89 -6.22
N ARG A 68 0.59 2.25 -7.41
CA ARG A 68 0.21 3.47 -8.13
C ARG A 68 0.33 3.22 -9.63
N ALA A 69 -0.35 4.02 -10.44
CA ALA A 69 -0.09 4.06 -11.87
C ALA A 69 1.37 4.49 -12.13
N GLU A 70 1.97 3.85 -13.13
CA GLU A 70 3.34 4.06 -13.59
C GLU A 70 3.36 3.99 -15.13
N ASP A 71 2.80 5.04 -15.75
CA ASP A 71 2.72 5.18 -17.20
C ASP A 71 4.11 4.98 -17.86
N GLY A 72 4.13 4.20 -18.94
CA GLY A 72 5.32 3.99 -19.77
C GLY A 72 6.27 2.89 -19.29
N ARG A 73 6.00 2.22 -18.16
CA ARG A 73 6.83 1.10 -17.72
C ARG A 73 6.74 -0.09 -18.70
N ASN A 74 7.81 -0.89 -18.70
CA ASN A 74 7.79 -2.22 -19.31
C ASN A 74 7.04 -3.21 -18.40
N ILE A 75 6.32 -4.13 -19.04
CA ILE A 75 5.71 -5.31 -18.45
C ILE A 75 6.11 -6.50 -19.30
N GLU A 76 6.51 -7.60 -18.67
CA GLU A 76 6.91 -8.82 -19.36
C GLU A 76 6.20 -10.04 -18.76
N LYS A 77 5.34 -10.67 -19.55
CA LYS A 77 4.63 -11.93 -19.26
C LYS A 77 3.90 -11.96 -17.92
N VAL A 78 3.18 -10.88 -17.61
CA VAL A 78 2.35 -10.79 -16.40
C VAL A 78 0.91 -11.15 -16.72
N ASN A 79 0.27 -11.94 -15.86
CA ASN A 79 -1.17 -12.19 -15.95
C ASN A 79 -1.94 -11.00 -15.36
N ILE A 80 -2.61 -10.24 -16.23
CA ILE A 80 -3.47 -9.09 -15.89
C ILE A 80 -4.96 -9.38 -16.09
N GLU A 81 -5.33 -10.59 -16.50
CA GLU A 81 -6.72 -11.06 -16.70
C GLU A 81 -7.66 -10.76 -15.51
N PRO A 82 -7.23 -10.84 -14.23
CA PRO A 82 -8.09 -10.51 -13.10
C PRO A 82 -8.63 -9.08 -13.08
N PHE A 83 -7.97 -8.15 -13.80
CA PHE A 83 -8.33 -6.73 -13.84
C PHE A 83 -8.75 -6.28 -15.24
N ILE A 84 -8.10 -6.78 -16.28
CA ILE A 84 -8.25 -6.30 -17.66
C ILE A 84 -8.44 -7.48 -18.60
N ASN A 85 -9.50 -7.41 -19.39
CA ASN A 85 -9.86 -8.41 -20.39
C ASN A 85 -10.13 -7.75 -21.74
N ASN A 86 -10.14 -8.55 -22.81
CA ASN A 86 -10.58 -8.15 -24.15
C ASN A 86 -9.82 -6.93 -24.72
N LEU A 87 -8.50 -6.90 -24.56
CA LEU A 87 -7.67 -5.82 -25.09
C LEU A 87 -7.78 -5.70 -26.63
N PRO A 88 -7.70 -4.48 -27.19
CA PRO A 88 -7.64 -4.27 -28.63
C PRO A 88 -6.53 -5.09 -29.27
N GLY A 89 -6.80 -5.65 -30.45
CA GLY A 89 -5.84 -6.53 -31.14
C GLY A 89 -5.71 -7.92 -30.53
N LYS A 90 -6.62 -8.32 -29.62
CA LYS A 90 -6.62 -9.65 -28.96
C LYS A 90 -5.28 -9.95 -28.28
N LYS A 91 -4.68 -8.93 -27.66
CA LYS A 91 -3.46 -9.13 -26.86
C LYS A 91 -3.73 -10.12 -25.74
N ASP A 92 -2.76 -11.00 -25.50
CA ASP A 92 -2.80 -11.98 -24.43
C ASP A 92 -2.76 -11.26 -23.07
N THR A 93 -3.79 -11.45 -22.24
CA THR A 93 -3.88 -10.90 -20.89
C THR A 93 -3.37 -11.86 -19.82
N ILE A 94 -3.11 -13.13 -20.15
CA ILE A 94 -2.52 -14.13 -19.25
C ILE A 94 -0.99 -14.05 -19.28
N GLN A 95 -0.41 -13.73 -20.45
CA GLN A 95 1.02 -13.46 -20.62
C GLN A 95 1.24 -12.06 -21.23
N PHE A 96 0.71 -11.03 -20.59
CA PHE A 96 0.77 -9.67 -21.12
C PHE A 96 2.20 -9.12 -21.08
N SER A 97 2.67 -8.65 -22.23
CA SER A 97 3.92 -7.92 -22.39
C SER A 97 3.70 -6.61 -23.16
N THR A 98 4.38 -5.54 -22.73
CA THR A 98 4.43 -4.24 -23.43
C THR A 98 5.66 -3.46 -22.99
N GLU A 99 6.26 -2.70 -23.90
CA GLU A 99 7.33 -1.75 -23.58
C GLU A 99 6.80 -0.39 -23.11
N ASN A 100 5.49 -0.15 -23.26
CA ASN A 100 4.86 1.13 -22.96
C ASN A 100 3.45 0.90 -22.39
N ALA A 101 3.38 0.60 -21.09
CA ALA A 101 2.10 0.40 -20.39
C ALA A 101 1.34 1.72 -20.22
N SER A 102 0.00 1.68 -20.34
CA SER A 102 -0.86 2.78 -19.86
C SER A 102 -1.08 2.67 -18.36
N GLY A 103 -1.51 3.75 -17.71
CA GLY A 103 -1.62 3.82 -16.25
C GLY A 103 -2.61 2.86 -15.60
N SER A 104 -3.57 2.34 -16.36
CA SER A 104 -4.46 1.26 -15.90
C SER A 104 -3.83 -0.13 -16.03
N THR A 105 -2.86 -0.31 -16.94
CA THR A 105 -2.15 -1.59 -17.16
C THR A 105 -0.84 -1.70 -16.40
N SER A 106 -0.25 -0.58 -15.98
CA SER A 106 1.03 -0.47 -15.23
C SER A 106 0.88 -0.84 -13.77
#